data_AF-A0A2E4Z1P4-F1
#
_entry.id   AF-A0A2E4Z1P4-F1
#
_cell.length_a   1.000
_cell.length_b   1.000
_cell.length_c   1.000
_cell.angle_alpha   90.00
_cell.angle_beta   90.00
_cell.angle_gamma   90.00
#
_symmetry.space_group_name_H-M   'P 1'
#
loop_
_entity.id
_entity.type
_entity.pdbx_description
1 polymer ?
#
loop_
_entity_poly.entity_id
_entity_poly.type
_entity_poly.pdbx_seq_one_letter_code
_entity_poly.pdbx_strand_id
1 'polypeptide(L)'
;MDNIRHIVSIILAVTSAFAVMLLAWAVWQERYDRILTELVVTNFAAIIGLPFAAITSFIVVTLFRQTEGAVEFEAFGVKLKGSAGQTILWVICFLSIAAAIALLWR
;
A
#
# COMPACT_ATOMS: atom_id res chain seq x y z
N MET A 1 22.15 12.59 15.86
CA MET A 1 21.20 11.45 15.88
C MET A 1 20.37 11.39 14.59
N ASP A 2 20.20 12.49 13.86
CA ASP A 2 19.39 12.53 12.63
C ASP A 2 20.00 11.77 11.44
N ASN A 3 21.33 11.81 11.27
CA ASN A 3 22.00 11.02 10.23
C ASN A 3 21.73 9.51 10.35
N ILE A 4 21.66 8.97 11.57
CA ILE A 4 21.38 7.55 11.80
C ILE A 4 19.95 7.20 11.37
N ARG A 5 18.97 8.05 11.68
CA ARG A 5 17.56 7.83 11.27
C ARG A 5 17.41 7.88 9.76
N HIS A 6 18.08 8.81 9.09
CA HIS A 6 18.10 8.88 7.62
C HIS A 6 18.74 7.64 6.99
N ILE A 7 19.90 7.21 7.49
CA ILE A 7 20.57 6.00 6.99
C ILE A 7 19.68 4.76 7.18
N VAL A 8 19.05 4.60 8.35
CA VAL A 8 18.13 3.48 8.60
C VAL A 8 16.94 3.51 7.64
N SER A 9 16.33 4.67 7.39
CA SER A 9 15.20 4.78 6.45
C SER A 9 15.60 4.41 5.01
N ILE A 10 16.80 4.81 4.57
CA ILE A 10 17.32 4.50 3.24
C ILE A 10 17.58 2.99 3.12
N ILE A 11 18.23 2.38 4.12
CA ILE A 11 18.50 0.94 4.11
C ILE A 11 17.19 0.15 4.04
N LEU A 12 16.18 0.51 4.84
CA LEU A 12 14.88 -0.15 4.83
C LEU A 12 14.18 -0.01 3.47
N ALA A 13 14.22 1.18 2.86
CA ALA A 13 13.62 1.43 1.55
C ALA A 13 14.33 0.67 0.42
N VAL A 14 15.67 0.62 0.45
CA VAL A 14 16.46 -0.12 -0.55
C VAL A 14 16.23 -1.62 -0.40
N THR A 15 16.20 -2.13 0.83
CA THR A 15 15.99 -3.56 1.09
C THR A 15 14.59 -4.00 0.65
N SER A 16 13.55 -3.20 0.94
CA SER A 16 12.19 -3.52 0.51
C SER A 16 12.04 -3.44 -1.02
N ALA A 17 12.63 -2.42 -1.67
CA ALA A 17 12.63 -2.31 -3.12
C ALA A 17 13.34 -3.49 -3.78
N PHE A 18 14.49 -3.91 -3.25
CA PHE A 18 15.24 -5.06 -3.75
C PHE A 18 14.47 -6.38 -3.58
N ALA A 19 13.83 -6.58 -2.43
CA ALA A 19 12.98 -7.75 -2.20
C ALA A 19 11.82 -7.82 -3.20
N VAL A 20 11.13 -6.69 -3.44
CA VAL A 20 10.05 -6.62 -4.44
C VAL A 20 10.58 -6.91 -5.85
N MET A 21 11.77 -6.39 -6.19
CA MET A 21 12.40 -6.64 -7.48
C MET A 21 12.75 -8.12 -7.68
N LEU A 22 13.29 -8.78 -6.65
CA LEU A 22 13.59 -10.22 -6.70
C LEU A 22 12.32 -11.06 -6.84
N LEU A 23 11.24 -10.70 -6.12
CA LEU A 23 9.95 -11.38 -6.26
C LEU A 23 9.38 -11.22 -7.66
N ALA A 24 9.42 -10.00 -8.21
CA ALA A 24 8.97 -9.75 -9.58
C ALA A 24 9.80 -10.54 -10.61
N TRP A 25 11.12 -10.63 -10.41
CA TRP A 25 12.00 -11.42 -11.27
C TRP A 25 11.72 -12.92 -11.17
N ALA A 26 11.51 -13.45 -9.96
CA ALA A 26 11.15 -14.86 -9.74
C ALA A 26 9.81 -15.22 -10.41
N VAL A 27 8.80 -14.37 -10.25
CA VAL A 27 7.50 -14.53 -10.94
C VAL A 27 7.66 -14.48 -12.46
N TRP A 28 8.57 -13.66 -12.97
CA TRP A 28 8.81 -13.55 -14.41
C TRP A 28 9.46 -14.82 -15.00
N GLN A 29 10.38 -15.46 -14.27
CA GLN A 29 10.99 -16.72 -14.69
C GLN A 29 9.95 -17.83 -14.80
N GLU A 30 9.04 -17.90 -13.82
CA GLU A 30 8.02 -18.95 -13.74
C GLU A 30 6.72 -18.59 -14.47
N ARG A 31 6.70 -17.55 -15.32
CA ARG A 31 5.48 -17.05 -15.98
C ARG A 31 4.77 -18.08 -16.88
N TYR A 32 5.49 -19.12 -17.29
CA TYR A 32 4.97 -20.18 -18.15
C TYR A 32 4.49 -21.41 -17.37
N ASP A 33 4.63 -21.42 -16.05
CA ASP A 33 4.06 -22.47 -15.23
C ASP A 33 2.53 -22.36 -15.22
N ARG A 34 1.88 -23.46 -15.58
CA ARG A 34 0.42 -23.56 -15.69
C ARG A 34 -0.26 -23.37 -14.34
N ILE A 35 0.38 -23.82 -13.25
CA ILE A 35 -0.16 -23.73 -11.89
C ILE A 35 -0.17 -22.28 -11.40
N LEU A 36 0.93 -21.54 -11.59
CA LEU A 36 1.00 -20.13 -11.19
C LEU A 36 0.06 -19.26 -12.01
N THR A 37 -0.04 -19.52 -13.31
CA THR A 37 -0.94 -18.78 -14.18
C THR A 37 -2.40 -18.97 -13.76
N GLU A 38 -2.81 -20.21 -13.49
CA GLU A 38 -4.17 -20.52 -13.02
C GLU A 38 -4.45 -19.87 -11.66
N LEU A 39 -3.50 -19.94 -10.72
CA LEU A 39 -3.63 -19.31 -9.41
C LEU A 39 -3.81 -17.78 -9.50
N VAL A 40 -3.03 -17.12 -10.37
CA VAL A 40 -3.10 -15.67 -10.61
C VAL A 40 -4.42 -15.28 -11.26
N VAL A 41 -4.92 -16.05 -12.23
CA VAL A 41 -6.19 -15.77 -12.89
C VAL A 41 -7.37 -15.97 -11.93
N THR A 42 -7.38 -17.07 -11.17
CA THR A 42 -8.45 -17.35 -10.20
C THR A 42 -8.49 -16.33 -9.06
N ASN A 43 -7.33 -15.85 -8.60
CA ASN A 43 -7.22 -14.92 -7.47
C ASN A 43 -6.74 -13.54 -7.89
N PHE A 44 -7.07 -13.11 -9.11
CA PHE A 44 -6.56 -11.87 -9.69
C PHE A 44 -6.87 -10.64 -8.81
N ALA A 45 -8.08 -10.54 -8.27
CA ALA A 45 -8.46 -9.46 -7.36
C ALA A 45 -7.60 -9.40 -6.08
N ALA A 46 -7.18 -10.55 -5.55
CA ALA A 46 -6.34 -10.59 -4.35
C ALA A 46 -4.86 -10.34 -4.67
N ILE A 47 -4.35 -10.96 -5.73
CA ILE A 47 -2.92 -10.92 -6.09
C ILE A 47 -2.53 -9.59 -6.74
N ILE A 48 -3.39 -9.04 -7.60
CA ILE A 48 -3.16 -7.78 -8.31
C ILE A 48 -4.00 -6.66 -7.70
N GLY A 49 -5.29 -6.90 -7.47
CA GLY A 49 -6.20 -5.84 -7.01
C GLY A 49 -5.82 -5.24 -5.65
N LEU A 50 -5.47 -6.04 -4.65
CA LEU A 50 -5.13 -5.55 -3.31
C LEU A 50 -3.85 -4.68 -3.28
N PRO A 51 -2.72 -5.07 -3.89
CA PRO A 51 -1.55 -4.20 -3.98
C PRO A 51 -1.85 -2.87 -4.68
N PHE A 52 -2.59 -2.90 -5.79
CA PHE A 52 -2.99 -1.69 -6.51
C PHE A 52 -3.94 -0.82 -5.70
N ALA A 53 -4.84 -1.41 -4.92
CA ALA A 53 -5.70 -0.68 -3.99
C ALA A 53 -4.89 0.05 -2.92
N ALA A 54 -3.86 -0.60 -2.34
CA ALA A 54 -2.97 -0.01 -1.35
C ALA A 54 -2.15 1.16 -1.92
N ILE A 55 -1.63 1.01 -3.15
CA ILE A 55 -0.91 2.07 -3.86
C ILE A 55 -1.85 3.24 -4.18
N THR A 56 -3.05 2.95 -4.69
CA THR A 56 -4.03 3.98 -5.07
C THR A 56 -4.49 4.78 -3.86
N SER A 57 -4.83 4.13 -2.74
CA SER A 57 -5.20 4.83 -1.51
C SER A 57 -4.04 5.68 -0.97
N PHE A 58 -2.80 5.20 -1.10
CA PHE A 58 -1.62 5.96 -0.70
C PHE A 58 -1.44 7.22 -1.56
N ILE A 59 -1.58 7.09 -2.88
CA ILE A 59 -1.50 8.23 -3.82
C ILE A 59 -2.59 9.25 -3.48
N VAL A 60 -3.83 8.82 -3.29
CA VAL A 60 -4.94 9.72 -2.92
C VAL A 60 -4.58 10.50 -1.65
N VAL A 61 -4.20 9.80 -0.58
CA VAL A 61 -3.93 10.44 0.71
C VAL A 61 -2.69 11.34 0.68
N THR A 62 -1.64 10.98 -0.07
CA THR A 62 -0.42 11.80 -0.17
C THR A 62 -0.61 13.02 -1.06
N LEU A 63 -1.33 12.89 -2.17
CA LEU A 63 -1.61 13.98 -3.10
C LEU A 63 -2.46 15.06 -2.43
N PHE A 64 -3.51 14.67 -1.70
CA PHE A 64 -4.38 15.62 -1.01
C PHE A 64 -3.77 16.23 0.27
N ARG A 65 -2.69 15.65 0.81
CA ARG A 65 -1.96 16.24 1.96
C ARG A 65 -1.13 17.47 1.58
N GLN A 66 -0.84 17.70 0.30
CA GLN A 66 -0.02 18.84 -0.14
C GLN A 66 -0.73 20.19 0.05
N THR A 67 -2.06 20.21 0.15
CA THR A 67 -2.88 21.43 0.13
C THR A 67 -3.19 22.02 1.51
N GLU A 68 -3.11 21.25 2.59
CA GLU A 68 -3.53 21.69 3.92
C GLU A 68 -2.48 21.24 4.96
N GLY A 69 -2.15 22.10 5.93
CA GLY A 69 -1.20 21.79 7.00
C GLY A 69 -1.54 20.51 7.77
N ALA A 70 -0.66 20.09 8.69
CA ALA A 70 -0.75 18.82 9.43
C ALA A 70 -2.19 18.38 9.71
N VAL A 71 -2.63 17.29 9.07
CA VAL A 71 -4.02 16.79 9.12
C VAL A 71 -4.45 16.64 10.58
N GLU A 72 -5.33 17.54 11.03
CA GLU A 72 -6.00 17.47 12.33
C GLU A 72 -7.34 16.77 12.11
N PHE A 73 -7.35 15.45 12.29
CA PHE A 73 -8.57 14.65 12.15
C PHE A 73 -9.18 14.44 13.54
N GLU A 74 -10.37 14.99 13.77
CA GLU A 74 -11.17 14.75 14.97
C GLU A 74 -12.34 13.84 14.62
N ALA A 75 -12.28 12.57 15.04
CA ALA A 75 -13.39 11.63 14.85
C ALA A 75 -13.60 10.82 16.14
N PHE A 76 -14.88 10.63 16.51
CA PHE A 76 -15.29 9.86 17.69
C PHE A 76 -14.61 10.28 19.01
N GLY A 77 -14.30 11.57 19.17
CA GLY A 77 -13.67 12.12 20.38
C GLY A 77 -12.14 11.94 20.46
N VAL A 78 -11.51 11.32 19.45
CA VAL A 78 -10.06 11.17 19.36
C VAL A 78 -9.50 12.28 18.46
N LYS A 79 -8.63 13.12 19.03
CA LYS A 79 -7.90 14.17 18.29
C LYS A 79 -6.58 13.60 17.78
N LEU A 80 -6.52 13.32 16.48
CA LEU A 80 -5.32 12.79 15.83
C LEU A 80 -4.62 13.96 15.13
N LYS A 81 -3.41 14.30 15.61
CA LYS A 81 -2.56 15.34 15.01
C LYS A 81 -1.33 14.72 14.35
N GLY A 82 -0.93 15.28 13.23
CA GLY A 82 0.32 14.92 12.55
C GLY A 82 0.23 13.63 11.72
N SER A 83 1.30 12.84 11.72
CA SER A 83 1.44 11.64 10.86
C SER A 83 0.39 10.56 11.12
N ALA A 84 -0.16 10.50 12.33
CA ALA A 84 -1.18 9.52 12.70
C ALA A 84 -2.50 9.72 11.93
N GLY A 85 -2.91 10.97 11.70
CA GLY A 85 -4.12 11.30 10.94
C GLY A 85 -4.03 10.82 9.49
N GLN A 86 -2.88 11.02 8.86
CA GLN A 86 -2.64 10.55 7.48
C GLN A 86 -2.68 9.03 7.38
N THR A 87 -2.05 8.31 8.32
CA THR A 87 -2.04 6.85 8.31
C THR A 87 -3.46 6.30 8.45
N ILE A 88 -4.28 6.88 9.31
CA ILE A 88 -5.67 6.44 9.51
C ILE A 88 -6.52 6.71 8.27
N LEU A 89 -6.39 7.89 7.66
CA LEU A 89 -7.08 8.19 6.40
C LEU A 89 -6.67 7.21 5.29
N TRP A 90 -5.39 6.85 5.22
CA TRP A 90 -4.89 5.85 4.28
C TRP A 90 -5.50 4.47 4.52
N VAL A 91 -5.56 4.01 5.78
CA VAL A 91 -6.18 2.74 6.15
C VAL A 91 -7.67 2.72 5.79
N ILE A 92 -8.40 3.80 6.06
CA ILE A 92 -9.83 3.91 5.72
C ILE A 92 -10.01 3.86 4.20
N CYS A 93 -9.25 4.65 3.45
CA CYS A 93 -9.33 4.68 1.99
C CYS A 93 -8.97 3.31 1.38
N PHE A 94 -7.91 2.66 1.88
CA PHE A 94 -7.54 1.31 1.48
C PHE A 94 -8.67 0.31 1.75
N LEU A 95 -9.24 0.32 2.96
CA LEU A 95 -10.33 -0.58 3.33
C LEU A 95 -11.58 -0.34 2.47
N SER A 96 -11.90 0.90 2.12
CA SER A 96 -13.01 1.21 1.22
C SER A 96 -12.81 0.59 -0.17
N ILE A 97 -11.61 0.72 -0.75
CA ILE A 97 -11.30 0.13 -2.07
C ILE A 97 -11.27 -1.41 -1.97
N ALA A 98 -10.61 -1.96 -0.95
CA ALA A 98 -10.52 -3.40 -0.74
C ALA A 98 -11.90 -4.04 -0.53
N ALA A 99 -12.78 -3.39 0.23
CA ALA A 99 -14.15 -3.83 0.42
C ALA A 99 -14.95 -3.78 -0.88
N ALA A 100 -14.79 -2.74 -1.70
CA ALA A 100 -15.43 -2.64 -3.01
C ALA A 100 -14.98 -3.79 -3.94
N ILE A 101 -13.68 -4.09 -3.97
CA ILE A 101 -13.13 -5.23 -4.71
C ILE A 101 -13.71 -6.55 -4.20
N ALA A 102 -13.77 -6.75 -2.89
CA ALA A 102 -14.31 -7.97 -2.28
C ALA A 102 -15.82 -8.16 -2.54
N LEU A 103 -16.58 -7.06 -2.61
CA LEU A 103 -18.00 -7.07 -2.95
C LEU A 103 -18.24 -7.42 -4.42
N LEU A 104 -17.40 -6.91 -5.33
CA LEU A 104 -17.55 -7.12 -6.77
C LEU A 104 -17.04 -8.49 -7.24
N TRP A 105 -16.10 -9.09 -6.49
CA TRP A 105 -15.47 -10.37 -6.82
C TRP A 105 -16.14 -11.59 -6.13
N ARG A 106 -17.22 -11.36 -5.37
CA ARG A 106 -18.12 -12.44 -4.94
C ARG A 106 -19.08 -12.80 -6.05
#